data_AF-A0A6S7HMS0-F1
#
_entry.id   AF-A0A6S7HMS0-F1
#
_cell.length_a   1.000
_cell.length_b   1.000
_cell.length_c   1.000
_cell.angle_alpha   90.00
_cell.angle_beta   90.00
_cell.angle_gamma   90.00
#
_symmetry.space_group_name_H-M   'P 1'
#
loop_
_entity.id
_entity.type
_entity.pdbx_description
1 polymer ?
#
loop_
_entity_poly.entity_id
_entity_poly.type
_entity_poly.pdbx_seq_one_letter_code
_entity_poly.pdbx_strand_id
1 'polypeptide(L)'
;MLSNTSIRAIPSQRLLNLKKAIESNGGIKGVRVTIEPVPKIAGRKKIKWDGISSLSNFVITSAGERSFKAYGIGAGHFQSWTSFKGSTDVGRTSVSEGWAGRDPKRTGHRFSAKQRTFLENKFNDGVKTGVKANPDNVSKEMRQLKDQNGKRVCTVVEFLRAQQISSYFSRMASTRKGATESDDEAE
;
A
#
# COMPACT_ATOMS: atom_id res chain seq x y z
N MET A 1 -33.67 -41.23 -23.64
CA MET A 1 -33.72 -39.85 -24.16
C MET A 1 -33.60 -38.90 -22.98
N LEU A 2 -32.43 -38.29 -22.77
CA LEU A 2 -32.21 -37.37 -21.66
C LEU A 2 -32.68 -35.97 -22.09
N SER A 3 -33.82 -35.52 -21.58
CA SER A 3 -34.28 -34.15 -21.78
C SER A 3 -33.38 -33.21 -20.98
N ASN A 4 -32.53 -32.45 -21.69
CA ASN A 4 -31.81 -31.31 -21.14
C ASN A 4 -32.82 -30.23 -20.73
N THR A 5 -33.29 -30.31 -19.49
CA THR A 5 -34.15 -29.31 -18.88
C THR A 5 -33.30 -28.06 -18.63
N SER A 6 -33.28 -27.16 -19.62
CA SER A 6 -32.72 -25.82 -19.50
C SER A 6 -33.46 -25.10 -18.37
N ILE A 7 -32.82 -25.00 -17.21
CA ILE A 7 -33.30 -24.19 -16.08
C ILE A 7 -33.18 -22.73 -16.52
N ARG A 8 -34.19 -22.24 -17.24
CA ARG A 8 -34.33 -20.81 -17.54
C ARG A 8 -34.67 -20.11 -16.23
N ALA A 9 -33.63 -19.69 -15.50
CA ALA A 9 -33.76 -18.83 -14.33
C ALA A 9 -34.58 -17.59 -14.73
N ILE A 10 -35.68 -17.35 -14.02
CA ILE A 10 -36.54 -16.18 -14.27
C ILE A 10 -35.67 -14.93 -14.06
N PRO A 11 -35.48 -14.09 -15.10
CA PRO A 11 -34.63 -12.92 -14.98
C PRO A 11 -35.21 -11.94 -13.96
N SER A 12 -34.37 -11.47 -13.04
CA SER A 12 -34.80 -10.51 -12.03
C SER A 12 -35.35 -9.22 -12.66
N GLN A 13 -36.29 -8.56 -11.97
CA GLN A 13 -36.89 -7.30 -12.46
C GLN A 13 -35.84 -6.22 -12.80
N ARG A 14 -34.70 -6.22 -12.09
CA ARG A 14 -33.57 -5.31 -12.37
C ARG A 14 -32.94 -5.57 -13.73
N LEU A 15 -32.79 -6.84 -14.11
CA LEU A 15 -32.20 -7.27 -15.38
C LEU A 15 -33.10 -6.85 -16.55
N LEU A 16 -34.42 -7.02 -16.38
CA LEU A 16 -35.43 -6.60 -17.37
C LEU A 16 -35.43 -5.08 -17.56
N ASN A 17 -35.36 -4.32 -16.46
CA ASN A 17 -35.28 -2.87 -16.53
C ASN A 17 -34.00 -2.40 -17.24
N LEU A 18 -32.86 -3.06 -17.00
CA LEU A 18 -31.59 -2.76 -17.67
C LEU A 18 -31.66 -3.06 -19.17
N LYS A 19 -32.19 -4.21 -19.57
CA LYS A 19 -32.40 -4.55 -20.98
C LYS A 19 -33.26 -3.48 -21.68
N LYS A 20 -34.39 -3.11 -21.08
CA LYS A 20 -35.31 -2.10 -21.61
C LYS A 20 -34.64 -0.73 -21.76
N ALA A 21 -33.73 -0.38 -20.86
CA ALA A 21 -32.98 0.88 -20.93
C ALA A 21 -31.92 0.88 -22.05
N ILE A 22 -31.31 -0.26 -22.38
CA ILE A 22 -30.32 -0.34 -23.47
C ILE A 22 -31.01 -0.35 -24.85
N GLU A 23 -32.23 -0.90 -24.93
CA GLU A 23 -33.01 -0.96 -26.16
C GLU A 23 -33.78 0.35 -26.47
N SER A 24 -33.83 1.32 -25.54
CA SER A 24 -34.55 2.57 -25.74
C SER A 24 -33.73 3.64 -26.49
N ASN A 25 -34.40 4.72 -26.95
CA ASN A 25 -33.80 5.92 -27.58
C ASN A 25 -32.81 5.66 -28.74
N GLY A 26 -33.12 4.74 -29.65
CA GLY A 26 -32.23 4.42 -30.77
C GLY A 26 -30.99 3.62 -30.35
N GLY A 27 -31.04 3.01 -29.16
CA GLY A 27 -30.00 2.15 -28.62
C GLY A 27 -29.82 0.82 -29.38
N ILE A 28 -28.98 -0.04 -28.82
CA ILE A 28 -28.46 -1.23 -29.48
C ILE A 28 -29.58 -2.28 -29.59
N LYS A 29 -30.04 -2.54 -30.81
CA LYS A 29 -31.06 -3.58 -31.09
C LYS A 29 -30.42 -4.97 -31.02
N GLY A 30 -31.09 -5.92 -30.36
CA GLY A 30 -30.68 -7.33 -30.32
C GLY A 30 -29.91 -7.78 -29.07
N VAL A 31 -29.95 -7.00 -27.99
CA VAL A 31 -29.26 -7.32 -26.72
C VAL A 31 -29.83 -8.59 -26.09
N ARG A 32 -28.97 -9.61 -25.94
CA ARG A 32 -29.26 -10.83 -25.19
C ARG A 32 -28.67 -10.70 -23.79
N VAL A 33 -29.46 -11.04 -22.78
CA VAL A 33 -29.02 -11.02 -21.38
C VAL A 33 -29.13 -12.42 -20.81
N THR A 34 -28.02 -12.95 -20.32
CA THR A 34 -27.92 -14.28 -19.71
C THR A 34 -27.44 -14.11 -18.29
N ILE A 35 -28.03 -14.86 -17.35
CA ILE A 35 -27.57 -14.91 -15.96
C ILE A 35 -26.60 -16.09 -15.85
N GLU A 36 -25.33 -15.80 -15.66
CA GLU A 36 -24.36 -16.81 -15.28
C GLU A 36 -24.24 -16.89 -13.75
N PRO A 37 -24.32 -18.09 -13.15
CA PRO A 37 -24.08 -18.25 -11.72
C PRO A 37 -22.60 -17.97 -11.44
N VAL A 38 -22.34 -16.82 -10.81
CA VAL A 38 -20.99 -16.52 -10.29
C VAL A 38 -20.68 -17.55 -9.21
N PRO A 39 -19.56 -18.29 -9.30
CA PRO A 39 -19.16 -19.19 -8.23
C PRO A 39 -19.02 -18.34 -6.96
N LYS A 40 -19.66 -18.80 -5.87
CA LYS A 40 -19.47 -18.17 -4.55
C LYS A 40 -18.01 -18.38 -4.19
N ILE A 41 -17.18 -17.37 -4.47
CA ILE A 41 -15.81 -17.31 -3.97
C ILE A 41 -16.00 -17.32 -2.46
N ALA A 42 -15.66 -18.45 -1.83
CA ALA A 42 -15.67 -18.57 -0.38
C ALA A 42 -14.91 -17.36 0.14
N GLY A 43 -15.57 -16.55 0.98
CA GLY A 43 -15.02 -15.27 1.43
C GLY A 43 -13.56 -15.48 1.84
N ARG A 44 -12.65 -14.69 1.25
CA ARG A 44 -11.22 -14.80 1.55
C ARG A 44 -11.07 -14.78 3.07
N LYS A 45 -10.56 -15.86 3.66
CA LYS A 45 -10.27 -15.89 5.10
C LYS A 45 -9.32 -14.74 5.37
N LYS A 46 -9.74 -13.76 6.16
CA LYS A 46 -8.90 -12.63 6.55
C LYS A 46 -7.81 -13.20 7.46
N ILE A 47 -6.63 -13.46 6.89
CA ILE A 47 -5.47 -13.92 7.65
C ILE A 47 -5.06 -12.75 8.54
N LYS A 48 -5.29 -12.88 9.85
CA LYS A 48 -4.73 -11.99 10.86
C LYS A 48 -3.44 -12.62 11.36
N TRP A 49 -2.36 -11.88 11.21
CA TRP A 49 -1.05 -12.25 11.71
C TRP A 49 -0.89 -11.64 13.10
N ASP A 50 -0.53 -12.45 14.09
CA ASP A 50 -0.34 -11.94 15.44
C ASP A 50 0.80 -10.90 15.46
N GLY A 51 0.55 -9.76 16.11
CA GLY A 51 1.48 -8.64 16.17
C GLY A 51 1.60 -7.75 14.90
N ILE A 52 0.94 -8.06 13.78
CA ILE A 52 1.02 -7.27 12.53
C ILE A 52 -0.34 -6.64 12.20
N SER A 53 -0.48 -5.35 12.50
CA SER A 53 -1.71 -4.57 12.29
C SER A 53 -1.79 -3.86 10.93
N SER A 54 -0.65 -3.70 10.23
CA SER A 54 -0.56 -3.08 8.92
C SER A 54 0.51 -3.77 8.09
N LEU A 55 0.17 -4.16 6.85
CA LEU A 55 1.10 -4.76 5.89
C LEU A 55 1.99 -3.68 5.25
N SER A 56 2.77 -2.99 6.08
CA SER A 56 3.77 -2.03 5.66
C SER A 56 5.13 -2.51 6.17
N ASN A 57 6.20 -2.40 5.36
CA ASN A 57 7.59 -2.70 5.73
C ASN A 57 8.00 -4.19 5.72
N PHE A 58 7.82 -4.89 4.60
CA PHE A 58 8.42 -6.21 4.40
C PHE A 58 9.77 -6.12 3.69
N VAL A 59 10.57 -7.17 3.84
CA VAL A 59 11.73 -7.50 3.02
C VAL A 59 11.47 -8.90 2.51
N ILE A 60 11.41 -9.06 1.19
CA ILE A 60 11.24 -10.35 0.55
C ILE A 60 12.64 -10.88 0.23
N THR A 61 12.94 -12.08 0.68
CA THR A 61 14.20 -12.79 0.46
C THR A 61 13.89 -14.15 -0.17
N SER A 62 14.87 -14.78 -0.82
CA SER A 62 14.71 -16.12 -1.41
C SER A 62 14.22 -17.17 -0.39
N ALA A 63 14.63 -17.05 0.87
CA ALA A 63 14.23 -17.96 1.95
C ALA A 63 12.83 -17.69 2.52
N GLY A 64 12.26 -16.50 2.31
CA GLY A 64 10.99 -16.10 2.91
C GLY A 64 10.81 -14.59 3.03
N GLU A 65 9.84 -14.19 3.84
CA GLU A 65 9.46 -12.79 4.05
C GLU A 65 9.82 -12.34 5.47
N ARG A 66 10.50 -11.20 5.60
CA ARG A 66 10.73 -10.55 6.90
C ARG A 66 9.85 -9.33 7.05
N SER A 67 8.97 -9.36 8.04
CA SER A 67 7.96 -8.35 8.35
C SER A 67 8.43 -7.45 9.49
N PHE A 68 8.41 -6.13 9.33
CA PHE A 68 8.84 -5.22 10.39
C PHE A 68 7.67 -4.39 10.91
N LYS A 69 7.59 -4.24 12.24
CA LYS A 69 6.60 -3.35 12.88
C LYS A 69 6.72 -1.92 12.36
N ALA A 70 7.93 -1.46 12.02
CA ALA A 70 8.16 -0.21 11.30
C ALA A 70 9.48 -0.20 10.53
N TYR A 71 9.45 0.22 9.27
CA TYR A 71 10.59 0.70 8.48
C TYR A 71 11.84 -0.18 8.36
N GLY A 72 11.73 -1.50 8.57
CA GLY A 72 12.94 -2.35 8.57
C GLY A 72 13.77 -2.25 9.86
N ILE A 73 13.22 -1.66 10.93
CA ILE A 73 13.93 -1.42 12.19
C ILE A 73 13.68 -2.57 13.17
N GLY A 74 14.74 -3.07 13.81
CA GLY A 74 14.72 -4.18 14.77
C GLY A 74 14.80 -5.56 14.11
N ALA A 75 14.63 -6.64 14.88
CA ALA A 75 14.78 -8.02 14.37
C ALA A 75 13.73 -8.41 13.30
N GLY A 76 12.57 -7.75 13.31
CA GLY A 76 11.43 -8.13 12.47
C GLY A 76 10.86 -9.51 12.81
N HIS A 77 9.84 -9.93 12.08
CA HIS A 77 9.20 -11.23 12.16
C HIS A 77 9.41 -11.95 10.82
N PHE A 78 10.17 -13.05 10.82
CA PHE A 78 10.48 -13.80 9.61
C PHE A 78 9.48 -14.93 9.39
N GLN A 79 8.93 -15.04 8.18
CA GLN A 79 8.11 -16.16 7.74
C GLN A 79 8.78 -16.85 6.56
N SER A 80 9.12 -18.12 6.76
CA SER A 80 9.76 -18.96 5.74
C SER A 80 8.82 -19.24 4.57
N TRP A 81 9.37 -19.27 3.35
CA TRP A 81 8.64 -19.70 2.16
C TRP A 81 8.12 -21.14 2.27
N THR A 82 8.85 -21.98 3.00
CA THR A 82 8.47 -23.39 3.26
C THR A 82 7.22 -23.53 4.14
N SER A 83 6.82 -22.47 4.87
CA SER A 83 5.61 -22.47 5.69
C SER A 83 4.33 -22.15 4.90
N PHE A 84 4.45 -21.67 3.67
CA PHE A 84 3.30 -21.39 2.81
C PHE A 84 2.87 -22.65 2.06
N LYS A 85 1.74 -23.23 2.44
CA LYS A 85 1.02 -24.18 1.58
C LYS A 85 0.30 -23.38 0.49
N GLY A 86 0.99 -23.10 -0.61
CA GLY A 86 0.38 -22.50 -1.79
C GLY A 86 -0.68 -23.44 -2.38
N SER A 87 -1.91 -22.95 -2.56
CA SER A 87 -2.84 -23.55 -3.52
C SER A 87 -2.43 -23.06 -4.90
N THR A 88 -1.98 -23.97 -5.75
CA THR A 88 -1.64 -23.71 -7.16
C THR A 88 -2.91 -23.51 -7.97
N ASP A 89 -3.66 -22.43 -7.72
CA ASP A 89 -4.66 -21.97 -8.68
C ASP A 89 -4.00 -20.96 -9.61
N VAL A 90 -3.37 -21.47 -10.68
CA VAL A 90 -2.81 -20.64 -11.74
C VAL A 90 -3.94 -20.22 -12.68
N GLY A 91 -4.89 -19.45 -12.15
CA GLY A 91 -5.88 -18.71 -12.92
C GLY A 91 -5.23 -17.46 -13.52
N ARG A 92 -4.45 -17.64 -14.58
CA ARG A 92 -3.76 -16.57 -15.31
C ARG A 92 -4.80 -15.69 -16.01
N THR A 93 -5.25 -14.61 -15.37
CA THR A 93 -6.04 -13.56 -16.04
C THR A 93 -5.07 -12.50 -16.57
N SER A 94 -4.89 -12.48 -17.88
CA SER A 94 -4.20 -11.40 -18.59
C SER A 94 -5.03 -10.12 -18.46
N VAL A 95 -4.63 -9.23 -17.56
CA VAL A 95 -5.21 -7.89 -17.50
C VAL A 95 -4.52 -7.04 -18.56
N SER A 96 -5.29 -6.53 -19.52
CA SER A 96 -4.80 -5.64 -20.55
C SER A 96 -4.28 -4.33 -19.95
N GLU A 97 -3.04 -4.01 -20.29
CA GLU A 97 -2.33 -2.81 -19.86
C GLU A 97 -3.00 -1.58 -20.46
N GLY A 98 -3.78 -0.84 -19.67
CA GLY A 98 -4.51 0.33 -20.20
C GLY A 98 -5.06 1.34 -19.18
N TRP A 99 -4.85 1.16 -17.87
CA TRP A 99 -5.45 2.03 -16.83
C TRP A 99 -4.45 2.95 -16.09
N ALA A 100 -3.20 3.05 -16.53
CA ALA A 100 -2.11 3.66 -15.75
C ALA A 100 -1.75 5.11 -16.12
N GLY A 101 -2.65 5.88 -16.73
CA GLY A 101 -2.46 7.32 -16.89
C GLY A 101 -2.70 8.05 -15.58
N ARG A 102 -1.66 8.25 -14.75
CA ARG A 102 -1.76 9.13 -13.58
C ARG A 102 -1.50 10.57 -14.00
N ASP A 103 -2.42 11.46 -13.66
CA ASP A 103 -2.16 12.89 -13.69
C ASP A 103 -0.86 13.21 -12.93
N PRO A 104 -0.04 14.16 -13.41
CA PRO A 104 1.13 14.61 -12.67
C PRO A 104 0.65 15.15 -11.32
N LYS A 105 0.98 14.40 -10.25
CA LYS A 105 0.67 14.81 -8.88
C LYS A 105 1.22 16.21 -8.68
N ARG A 106 0.37 17.14 -8.23
CA ARG A 106 0.80 18.47 -7.75
C ARG A 106 2.03 18.26 -6.89
N THR A 107 3.13 18.93 -7.24
CA THR A 107 4.39 18.90 -6.49
C THR A 107 4.10 19.41 -5.08
N GLY A 108 3.90 18.47 -4.17
CA GLY A 108 3.59 18.78 -2.77
C GLY A 108 4.69 19.62 -2.14
N HIS A 109 4.35 20.33 -1.06
CA HIS A 109 5.25 21.16 -0.27
C HIS A 109 6.64 20.51 -0.12
N ARG A 110 7.65 21.09 -0.77
CA ARG A 110 9.03 20.62 -0.69
C ARG A 110 9.61 21.03 0.67
N PHE A 111 10.22 20.09 1.38
CA PHE A 111 10.81 20.41 2.68
C PHE A 111 12.02 21.34 2.49
N SER A 112 12.15 22.33 3.37
CA SER A 112 13.31 23.21 3.42
C SER A 112 14.54 22.45 3.92
N ALA A 113 15.74 22.98 3.65
CA ALA A 113 16.99 22.34 4.07
C ALA A 113 17.03 22.13 5.60
N LYS A 114 16.61 23.14 6.37
CA LYS A 114 16.54 23.09 7.84
C LYS A 114 15.64 21.96 8.34
N GLN A 115 14.46 21.81 7.72
CA GLN A 115 13.52 20.74 8.06
C GLN A 115 14.13 19.35 7.78
N ARG A 116 14.85 19.20 6.65
CA ARG A 116 15.49 17.92 6.30
C ARG A 116 16.60 17.57 7.29
N THR A 117 17.51 18.49 7.58
CA THR A 117 18.64 18.23 8.49
C THR A 117 18.14 17.83 9.89
N PHE A 118 17.12 18.52 10.41
CA PHE A 118 16.52 18.15 11.70
C PHE A 118 15.90 16.75 11.68
N LEU A 119 15.10 16.43 10.65
CA LEU A 119 14.46 15.12 10.52
C LEU A 119 15.48 14.00 10.29
N GLU A 120 16.55 14.27 9.55
CA GLU A 120 17.61 13.31 9.27
C GLU A 120 18.40 12.96 10.54
N ASN A 121 18.74 13.95 11.37
CA ASN A 121 19.35 13.71 12.67
C ASN A 121 18.46 12.85 13.57
N LYS A 122 17.17 13.20 13.69
CA LYS A 122 16.20 12.43 14.49
C LYS A 122 16.00 11.00 13.97
N PHE A 123 16.04 10.81 12.65
CA PHE A 123 15.97 9.49 12.05
C PHE A 123 17.23 8.67 12.37
N ASN A 124 18.42 9.26 12.22
CA ASN A 124 19.70 8.61 12.52
C ASN A 124 19.83 8.24 14.00
N ASP A 125 19.35 9.09 14.91
CA ASP A 125 19.30 8.77 16.34
C ASP A 125 18.42 7.54 16.60
N GLY A 126 17.28 7.44 15.91
CA GLY A 126 16.41 6.26 15.96
C GLY A 126 17.05 4.99 15.38
N VAL A 127 17.89 5.14 14.35
CA VAL A 127 18.67 4.02 13.79
C VAL A 127 19.74 3.55 14.78
N LYS A 128 20.48 4.48 15.40
CA LYS A 128 21.53 4.17 16.38
C LYS A 128 20.96 3.53 17.66
N THR A 129 19.83 4.05 18.14
CA THR A 129 19.17 3.55 19.36
C THR A 129 18.30 2.30 19.12
N GLY A 130 17.98 2.00 17.85
CA GLY A 130 17.03 0.94 17.49
C GLY A 130 15.57 1.26 17.81
N VAL A 131 15.28 2.47 18.33
CA VAL A 131 13.93 2.89 18.73
C VAL A 131 13.42 3.97 17.80
N LYS A 132 12.27 3.72 17.17
CA LYS A 132 11.61 4.70 16.28
C LYS A 132 11.16 5.93 17.06
N ALA A 133 11.59 7.10 16.61
CA ALA A 133 11.08 8.38 17.10
C ALA A 133 9.58 8.53 16.80
N ASN A 134 8.80 8.91 17.80
CA ASN A 134 7.36 9.14 17.64
C ASN A 134 7.12 10.43 16.81
N PRO A 135 6.42 10.36 15.67
CA PRO A 135 6.19 11.52 14.80
C PRO A 135 5.50 12.71 15.49
N ASP A 136 4.62 12.46 16.46
CA ASP A 136 3.96 13.51 17.23
C ASP A 136 4.94 14.24 18.15
N ASN A 137 5.85 13.49 18.77
CA ASN A 137 6.90 14.07 19.61
C ASN A 137 7.88 14.88 18.75
N VAL A 138 8.30 14.35 17.59
CA VAL A 138 9.17 15.08 16.66
C VAL A 138 8.49 16.35 16.15
N SER A 139 7.17 16.34 15.90
CA SER A 139 6.42 17.55 15.53
C SER A 139 6.42 18.58 16.67
N LYS A 140 6.26 18.16 17.93
CA LYS A 140 6.32 19.06 19.10
C LYS A 140 7.72 19.66 19.28
N GLU A 141 8.76 18.84 19.18
CA GLU A 141 10.15 19.28 19.25
C GLU A 141 10.48 20.28 18.15
N MET A 142 9.99 20.04 16.93
CA MET A 142 10.17 20.96 15.80
C MET A 142 9.55 22.34 16.05
N ARG A 143 8.44 22.42 16.79
CA ARG A 143 7.81 23.70 17.21
C ARG A 143 8.60 24.42 18.29
N GLN A 144 9.42 23.68 19.03
CA GLN A 144 10.24 24.17 20.13
C GLN A 144 11.70 24.42 19.71
N LEU A 145 12.07 24.09 18.46
CA LEU A 145 13.42 24.24 17.94
C LEU A 145 13.83 25.73 17.99
N LYS A 146 14.91 26.04 18.70
CA LYS A 146 15.50 27.38 18.83
C LYS A 146 16.94 27.36 18.31
N ASP A 147 17.34 28.43 17.63
CA ASP A 147 18.71 28.67 17.19
C ASP A 147 19.58 29.12 18.38
N GLN A 148 20.89 29.21 18.18
CA GLN A 148 21.85 29.68 19.18
C GLN A 148 21.51 31.08 19.73
N ASN A 149 20.77 31.89 18.97
CA ASN A 149 20.31 33.22 19.36
C ASN A 149 18.94 33.19 20.10
N GLY A 150 18.44 32.02 20.49
CA GLY A 150 17.16 31.84 21.18
C GLY A 150 15.91 32.04 20.31
N LYS A 151 16.08 32.39 19.02
CA LYS A 151 15.00 32.56 18.04
C LYS A 151 14.49 31.21 17.54
N ARG A 152 13.19 31.07 17.31
CA ARG A 152 12.60 29.84 16.74
C ARG A 152 13.15 29.58 15.33
N VAL A 153 13.70 28.38 15.11
CA VAL A 153 14.34 27.98 13.84
C VAL A 153 13.33 27.76 12.72
N CYS A 154 12.15 27.24 13.09
CA CYS A 154 11.06 26.98 12.17
C CYS A 154 9.92 27.97 12.44
N THR A 155 9.41 28.58 11.38
CA THR A 155 8.20 29.42 11.45
C THR A 155 6.94 28.56 11.46
N VAL A 156 5.80 29.13 11.87
CA VAL A 156 4.53 28.39 12.02
C VAL A 156 4.08 27.75 10.69
N VAL A 157 4.38 28.39 9.57
CA VAL A 157 4.09 27.89 8.21
C VAL A 157 4.97 26.68 7.85
N GLU A 158 6.16 26.60 8.43
CA GLU A 158 7.12 25.52 8.21
C GLU A 158 6.97 24.36 9.21
N PHE A 159 5.93 24.36 10.04
CA PHE A 159 5.69 23.26 10.95
C PHE A 159 5.14 22.03 10.22
N LEU A 160 5.90 20.94 10.29
CA LEU A 160 5.49 19.66 9.73
C LEU A 160 4.51 18.96 10.68
N ARG A 161 3.41 18.46 10.09
CA ARG A 161 2.45 17.61 10.79
C ARG A 161 3.06 16.22 11.02
N ALA A 162 2.63 15.54 12.08
CA ALA A 162 3.07 14.18 12.40
C ALA A 162 2.95 13.22 11.19
N GLN A 163 1.90 13.38 10.37
CA GLN A 163 1.74 12.61 9.14
C GLN A 163 2.83 12.88 8.09
N GLN A 164 3.24 14.15 7.91
CA GLN A 164 4.31 14.52 6.97
C GLN A 164 5.65 13.95 7.44
N ILE A 165 5.92 14.01 8.75
CA ILE A 165 7.12 13.45 9.38
C ILE A 165 7.15 11.92 9.24
N SER A 166 6.04 11.25 9.56
CA SER A 166 5.88 9.80 9.37
C SER A 166 6.14 9.40 7.91
N SER A 167 5.56 10.13 6.96
CA SER A 167 5.77 9.90 5.52
C SER A 167 7.22 10.14 5.07
N TYR A 168 7.93 11.07 5.70
CA TYR A 168 9.34 11.32 5.42
C TYR A 168 10.23 10.19 5.94
N PHE A 169 10.01 9.73 7.18
CA PHE A 169 10.74 8.59 7.74
C PHE A 169 10.50 7.30 6.94
N SER A 170 9.27 7.06 6.46
CA SER A 170 8.99 5.96 5.54
C SER A 170 9.88 6.03 4.29
N ARG A 171 9.97 7.21 3.66
CA ARG A 171 10.76 7.41 2.44
C ARG A 171 12.27 7.28 2.68
N MET A 172 12.76 7.81 3.79
CA MET A 172 14.18 7.66 4.20
C MET A 172 14.56 6.19 4.37
N ALA A 173 13.72 5.40 5.02
CA ALA A 173 13.96 3.97 5.20
C ALA A 173 13.92 3.20 3.86
N SER A 174 12.96 3.52 2.98
CA SER A 174 12.88 2.90 1.66
C SER A 174 14.08 3.24 0.77
N THR A 175 14.62 4.46 0.85
CA THR A 175 15.78 4.88 0.05
C THR A 175 17.04 4.12 0.46
N ARG A 176 17.25 3.87 1.76
CA ARG A 176 18.40 3.09 2.23
C ARG A 176 18.37 1.63 1.78
N LYS A 177 17.19 1.01 1.72
CA LYS A 177 17.05 -0.36 1.22
C LYS A 177 17.57 -0.53 -0.21
N GLY A 178 17.32 0.46 -1.08
CA GLY A 178 17.76 0.40 -2.48
C GLY A 178 19.25 0.66 -2.71
N ALA A 179 20.00 1.14 -1.71
CA ALA A 179 21.43 1.46 -1.85
C ALA A 179 22.35 0.33 -1.36
N THR A 180 21.83 -0.67 -0.65
CA THR A 180 22.60 -1.78 -0.07
C THR A 180 22.56 -3.07 -0.90
N GLU A 181 22.00 -3.05 -2.12
CA GLU A 181 21.88 -4.22 -2.99
C GLU A 181 22.89 -4.23 -4.18
N SER A 182 23.93 -3.38 -4.18
CA SER A 182 24.85 -3.23 -5.32
C SER A 182 26.27 -3.78 -5.17
N ASP A 183 26.69 -4.30 -4.00
CA ASP A 183 28.13 -4.46 -3.72
C ASP A 183 28.61 -5.89 -3.35
N ASP A 184 27.84 -6.95 -3.64
CA ASP A 184 28.28 -8.35 -3.43
C ASP A 184 28.34 -9.15 -4.75
N GLU A 185 29.19 -8.74 -5.69
CA GLU A 185 29.71 -9.59 -6.80
C GLU A 185 31.11 -9.08 -7.19
N ALA A 186 32.12 -9.40 -6.37
CA ALA A 186 33.51 -9.49 -6.81
C ALA A 186 34.37 -10.25 -5.77
N GLU A 187 34.72 -11.48 -6.18
CA GLU A 187 35.84 -12.35 -5.77
C GLU A 187 35.68 -13.26 -4.53
#